data_AF-A0A9L0JL54-F1
#
_entry.id   AF-A0A9L0JL54-F1
#
_cell.length_a   1.000
_cell.length_b   1.000
_cell.length_c   1.000
_cell.angle_alpha   90.00
_cell.angle_beta   90.00
_cell.angle_gamma   90.00
#
_symmetry.space_group_name_H-M   'P 1'
#
loop_
_entity.id
_entity.type
_entity.pdbx_description
1 polymer ?
#
loop_
_entity_poly.entity_id
_entity_poly.type
_entity_poly.pdbx_seq_one_letter_code
_entity_poly.pdbx_strand_id
1 'polypeptide(L)'
;MIRNSNYTSFVCCAVCNKIIPPAPFGETFKRIHEYKPFKTRFYTHKDILDIGADILKKEKEFQEALLEELIAKAEADIWAQANERQKQAVEKALEEANDRHKIKIQNLEEEHQKSLQEMAAKTKIEMHQHMEDELTREHLAAEQRMVHRIQRIMMECHREKIAAVEKARAEERQKTREAVQDQRRKTVEELVNTGVTALNDQSKNMSYLIREKEHELNVYCSMAQRQKQEEVQEVLQEAEKIHQASLGTVMDKLVNTQGELLSIAKQLGIMTNWKDFLEEELQETRVAFQKYINYTFPKLSPGQADFILPERKKTPSNLIAPADKATLD
;
A
#
# COMPACT_ATOMS: atom_id res chain seq x y z
N MET A 1 13.29 -124.13 -125.56
CA MET A 1 12.92 -124.37 -126.98
C MET A 1 14.06 -123.84 -127.84
N ILE A 2 14.91 -124.74 -128.36
CA ILE A 2 16.12 -124.42 -129.13
C ILE A 2 15.68 -123.82 -130.48
N ARG A 3 16.12 -122.60 -130.79
CA ARG A 3 15.76 -121.87 -132.02
C ARG A 3 16.82 -122.15 -133.09
N ASN A 4 16.41 -122.74 -134.21
CA ASN A 4 17.24 -122.97 -135.40
C ASN A 4 16.91 -121.90 -136.44
N SER A 5 17.93 -121.42 -137.16
CA SER A 5 17.91 -120.17 -137.93
C SER A 5 17.36 -120.27 -139.36
N ASN A 6 16.86 -121.43 -139.80
CA ASN A 6 16.29 -121.62 -141.14
C ASN A 6 14.88 -122.24 -141.04
N TYR A 7 13.86 -121.38 -141.12
CA TYR A 7 12.44 -121.74 -141.00
C TYR A 7 11.85 -122.30 -142.30
N THR A 8 12.06 -123.59 -142.59
CA THR A 8 11.29 -124.27 -143.67
C THR A 8 10.64 -125.60 -143.31
N SER A 9 10.87 -126.20 -142.11
CA SER A 9 10.08 -127.35 -141.61
C SER A 9 10.44 -127.76 -140.17
N PHE A 10 9.44 -128.10 -139.34
CA PHE A 10 9.63 -128.58 -137.95
C PHE A 10 9.25 -130.06 -137.80
N VAL A 11 10.06 -130.82 -137.06
CA VAL A 11 9.85 -132.25 -136.72
C VAL A 11 9.31 -132.36 -135.29
N CYS A 12 8.24 -133.15 -135.09
CA CYS A 12 7.40 -133.18 -133.88
C CYS A 12 7.68 -134.41 -132.96
N CYS A 13 8.87 -134.50 -132.38
CA CYS A 13 9.25 -135.51 -131.36
C CYS A 13 9.70 -136.90 -131.88
N ALA A 14 10.70 -137.45 -131.18
CA ALA A 14 11.66 -138.49 -131.59
C ALA A 14 11.13 -139.93 -131.68
N VAL A 15 9.81 -140.16 -131.75
CA VAL A 15 9.23 -141.52 -131.70
C VAL A 15 8.29 -141.80 -132.87
N CYS A 16 7.82 -140.78 -133.58
CA CYS A 16 6.96 -140.94 -134.74
C CYS A 16 7.39 -139.95 -135.84
N ASN A 17 8.10 -140.46 -136.86
CA ASN A 17 8.55 -139.77 -138.09
C ASN A 17 7.37 -139.29 -138.98
N LYS A 18 6.33 -138.71 -138.39
CA LYS A 18 5.26 -138.00 -139.10
C LYS A 18 5.69 -136.55 -139.26
N ILE A 19 5.96 -136.17 -140.51
CA ILE A 19 6.19 -134.80 -140.92
C ILE A 19 4.88 -134.03 -140.70
N ILE A 20 4.83 -133.23 -139.62
CA ILE A 20 3.72 -132.31 -139.40
C ILE A 20 4.01 -131.08 -140.26
N PRO A 21 3.11 -130.72 -141.21
CA PRO A 21 3.30 -129.54 -142.01
C PRO A 21 3.43 -128.32 -141.08
N PRO A 22 4.29 -127.33 -141.40
CA PRO A 22 4.40 -126.12 -140.59
C PRO A 22 3.01 -125.49 -140.41
N ALA A 23 2.77 -124.91 -139.24
CA ALA A 23 1.54 -124.16 -138.99
C ALA A 23 1.30 -123.23 -140.18
N PRO A 24 0.10 -123.23 -140.78
CA PRO A 24 -0.16 -122.42 -141.95
C PRO A 24 0.13 -120.97 -141.58
N PHE A 25 1.04 -120.32 -142.32
CA PHE A 25 1.37 -118.91 -142.17
C PHE A 25 1.06 -118.24 -143.51
N GLY A 26 0.55 -117.00 -143.47
CA GLY A 26 0.09 -116.29 -144.67
C GLY A 26 -1.35 -116.64 -145.07
N GLU A 27 -1.65 -116.64 -146.37
CA GLU A 27 -3.01 -116.78 -146.93
C GLU A 27 -3.71 -118.09 -146.51
N THR A 28 -2.96 -119.17 -146.28
CA THR A 28 -3.51 -120.45 -145.85
C THR A 28 -4.04 -120.41 -144.41
N PHE A 29 -3.43 -119.59 -143.53
CA PHE A 29 -3.94 -119.33 -142.18
C PHE A 29 -5.24 -118.51 -142.25
N LYS A 30 -5.27 -117.51 -143.14
CA LYS A 30 -6.47 -116.71 -143.40
C LYS A 30 -7.63 -117.59 -143.88
N ARG A 31 -7.39 -118.56 -144.76
CA ARG A 31 -8.42 -119.54 -145.22
C ARG A 31 -8.97 -120.43 -144.11
N ILE A 32 -8.15 -120.88 -143.15
CA ILE A 32 -8.64 -121.67 -142.01
C ILE A 32 -9.42 -120.79 -141.02
N HIS A 33 -9.01 -119.52 -140.87
CA HIS A 33 -9.76 -118.52 -140.11
C HIS A 33 -11.08 -118.10 -140.81
N GLU A 34 -11.15 -118.26 -142.14
CA GLU A 34 -12.34 -118.07 -142.97
C GLU A 34 -13.27 -119.31 -143.00
N TYR A 35 -12.80 -120.47 -142.53
CA TYR A 35 -13.62 -121.67 -142.40
C TYR A 35 -14.71 -121.46 -141.35
N LYS A 36 -15.97 -121.37 -141.81
CA LYS A 36 -17.15 -120.97 -141.03
C LYS A 36 -17.18 -121.49 -139.58
N PRO A 37 -17.02 -122.80 -139.30
CA PRO A 37 -17.09 -123.33 -137.94
C PRO A 37 -16.02 -122.77 -136.97
N PHE A 38 -14.79 -122.52 -137.44
CA PHE A 38 -13.71 -121.99 -136.61
C PHE A 38 -13.87 -120.49 -136.37
N LYS A 39 -14.30 -119.76 -137.40
CA LYS A 39 -14.66 -118.34 -137.29
C LYS A 39 -15.73 -118.15 -136.21
N THR A 40 -16.84 -118.89 -136.30
CA THR A 40 -17.92 -118.82 -135.32
C THR A 40 -17.44 -119.18 -133.92
N ARG A 41 -16.65 -120.26 -133.74
CA ARG A 41 -16.11 -120.65 -132.43
C ARG A 41 -15.19 -119.59 -131.81
N PHE A 42 -14.28 -119.01 -132.59
CA PHE A 42 -13.36 -117.99 -132.10
C PHE A 42 -14.10 -116.71 -131.68
N TYR A 43 -15.03 -116.22 -132.51
CA TYR A 43 -15.84 -115.06 -132.16
C TYR A 43 -16.75 -115.34 -130.97
N THR A 44 -17.39 -116.52 -130.88
CA THR A 44 -18.16 -116.88 -129.67
C THR A 44 -17.31 -116.95 -128.41
N HIS A 45 -16.05 -117.40 -128.49
CA HIS A 45 -15.18 -117.47 -127.32
C HIS A 45 -14.72 -116.07 -126.88
N LYS A 46 -14.43 -115.20 -127.86
CA LYS A 46 -14.15 -113.78 -127.64
C LYS A 46 -15.34 -113.06 -127.01
N ASP A 47 -16.55 -113.26 -127.54
CA ASP A 47 -17.77 -112.67 -127.01
C ASP A 47 -18.02 -113.13 -125.56
N ILE A 48 -17.81 -114.41 -125.23
CA ILE A 48 -17.91 -114.93 -123.86
C ILE A 48 -16.86 -114.28 -122.93
N LEU A 49 -15.63 -114.10 -123.39
CA LEU A 49 -14.56 -113.45 -122.62
C LEU A 49 -14.85 -111.96 -122.42
N ASP A 50 -15.33 -111.28 -123.46
CA ASP A 50 -15.71 -109.86 -123.40
C ASP A 50 -16.91 -109.67 -122.43
N ILE A 51 -17.92 -110.55 -122.48
CA ILE A 51 -19.03 -110.57 -121.49
C ILE A 51 -18.51 -110.83 -120.07
N GLY A 52 -17.59 -111.78 -119.89
CA GLY A 52 -16.97 -112.06 -118.59
C GLY A 52 -16.16 -110.88 -118.04
N ALA A 53 -15.44 -110.17 -118.91
CA ALA A 53 -14.69 -108.96 -118.56
C ALA A 53 -15.63 -107.82 -118.18
N ASP A 54 -16.73 -107.63 -118.90
CA ASP A 54 -17.74 -106.61 -118.58
C ASP A 54 -18.47 -106.91 -117.27
N ILE A 55 -18.79 -108.17 -116.98
CA ILE A 55 -19.39 -108.58 -115.70
C ILE A 55 -18.39 -108.33 -114.56
N LEU A 56 -17.12 -108.73 -114.72
CA LEU A 56 -16.08 -108.50 -113.73
C LEU A 56 -15.87 -106.99 -113.48
N LYS A 57 -15.89 -106.18 -114.54
CA LYS A 57 -15.74 -104.72 -114.44
C LYS A 57 -16.91 -104.11 -113.67
N LYS A 58 -18.16 -104.47 -114.01
CA LYS A 58 -19.35 -103.98 -113.31
C LYS A 58 -19.38 -104.42 -111.84
N GLU A 59 -19.01 -105.66 -111.54
CA GLU A 59 -18.90 -106.15 -110.17
C GLU A 59 -17.83 -105.38 -109.39
N LYS A 60 -16.68 -105.10 -110.02
CA LYS A 60 -15.62 -104.29 -109.42
C LYS A 60 -16.08 -102.85 -109.15
N GLU A 61 -16.72 -102.20 -110.11
CA GLU A 61 -17.28 -100.84 -109.93
C GLU A 61 -18.35 -100.82 -108.82
N PHE A 62 -19.19 -101.85 -108.73
CA PHE A 62 -20.19 -101.98 -107.67
C PHE A 62 -19.55 -102.17 -106.28
N GLN A 63 -18.53 -103.02 -106.17
CA GLN A 63 -17.79 -103.23 -104.92
C GLN A 63 -17.00 -101.99 -104.51
N GLU A 64 -16.39 -101.28 -105.46
CA GLU A 64 -15.70 -100.01 -105.21
C GLU A 64 -16.69 -98.94 -104.72
N ALA A 65 -17.85 -98.77 -105.36
CA ALA A 65 -18.87 -97.84 -104.91
C ALA A 65 -19.42 -98.19 -103.51
N LEU A 66 -19.63 -99.48 -103.22
CA LEU A 66 -20.07 -99.93 -101.90
C LEU A 66 -18.98 -99.68 -100.84
N LEU A 67 -17.71 -99.88 -101.18
CA LEU A 67 -16.59 -99.56 -100.29
C LEU A 67 -16.48 -98.05 -100.04
N GLU A 68 -16.60 -97.22 -101.08
CA GLU A 68 -16.61 -95.76 -100.96
C GLU A 68 -17.77 -95.26 -100.08
N GLU A 69 -18.97 -95.81 -100.24
CA GLU A 69 -20.10 -95.48 -99.36
C GLU A 69 -19.85 -95.88 -97.90
N LEU A 70 -19.25 -97.05 -97.66
CA LEU A 70 -18.90 -97.50 -96.31
C LEU A 70 -17.80 -96.63 -95.68
N ILE A 71 -16.80 -96.22 -96.47
CA ILE A 71 -15.76 -95.28 -96.03
C ILE A 71 -16.39 -93.93 -95.70
N ALA A 72 -17.24 -93.38 -96.57
CA ALA A 72 -17.90 -92.11 -96.34
C ALA A 72 -18.79 -92.12 -95.07
N LYS A 73 -19.50 -93.23 -94.82
CA LYS A 73 -20.28 -93.43 -93.59
C LYS A 73 -19.36 -93.48 -92.35
N ALA A 74 -18.28 -94.25 -92.41
CA ALA A 74 -17.31 -94.34 -91.31
C ALA A 74 -16.60 -93.00 -91.05
N GLU A 75 -16.24 -92.26 -92.09
CA GLU A 75 -15.66 -90.92 -91.98
C GLU A 75 -16.65 -89.95 -91.35
N ALA A 76 -17.92 -89.95 -91.78
CA ALA A 76 -18.97 -89.11 -91.20
C ALA A 76 -19.17 -89.41 -89.70
N ASP A 77 -19.19 -90.69 -89.31
CA ASP A 77 -19.29 -91.10 -87.90
C ASP A 77 -18.07 -90.66 -87.09
N ILE A 78 -16.86 -90.78 -87.64
CA ILE A 78 -15.62 -90.29 -87.00
C ILE A 78 -15.66 -88.76 -86.84
N TRP A 79 -16.10 -88.02 -87.86
CA TRP A 79 -16.24 -86.56 -87.80
C TRP A 79 -17.29 -86.13 -86.78
N ALA A 80 -18.41 -86.85 -86.69
CA ALA A 80 -19.43 -86.58 -85.67
C ALA A 80 -18.87 -86.80 -84.26
N GLN A 81 -18.15 -87.90 -84.02
CA GLN A 81 -17.50 -88.15 -82.73
C GLN A 81 -16.40 -87.12 -82.41
N ALA A 82 -15.62 -86.70 -83.40
CA ALA A 82 -14.59 -85.68 -83.23
C ALA A 82 -15.21 -84.32 -82.86
N ASN A 83 -16.27 -83.91 -83.56
CA ASN A 83 -17.02 -82.69 -83.26
C ASN A 83 -17.62 -82.72 -81.85
N GLU A 84 -18.19 -83.86 -81.44
CA GLU A 84 -18.77 -84.00 -80.10
C GLU A 84 -17.69 -83.92 -79.00
N ARG A 85 -16.56 -84.62 -79.17
CA ARG A 85 -15.43 -84.51 -78.24
C ARG A 85 -14.84 -83.10 -78.20
N GLN A 86 -14.78 -82.42 -79.34
CA GLN A 86 -14.33 -81.03 -79.41
C GLN A 86 -15.27 -80.09 -78.65
N LYS A 87 -16.59 -80.24 -78.83
CA LYS A 87 -17.59 -79.46 -78.07
C LYS A 87 -17.44 -79.68 -76.57
N GLN A 88 -17.36 -80.93 -76.12
CA GLN A 88 -17.19 -81.26 -74.71
C GLN A 88 -15.87 -80.71 -74.14
N ALA A 89 -14.77 -80.77 -74.90
CA ALA A 89 -13.50 -80.19 -74.48
C ALA A 89 -13.55 -78.66 -74.37
N VAL A 90 -14.26 -77.99 -75.30
CA VAL A 90 -14.47 -76.54 -75.25
C VAL A 90 -15.38 -76.14 -74.09
N GLU A 91 -16.50 -76.83 -73.89
CA GLU A 91 -17.41 -76.59 -72.76
C GLU A 91 -16.66 -76.76 -71.43
N LYS A 92 -15.91 -77.85 -71.27
CA LYS A 92 -15.09 -78.08 -70.08
C LYS A 92 -14.03 -76.99 -69.88
N ALA A 93 -13.36 -76.56 -70.95
CA ALA A 93 -12.38 -75.47 -70.87
C ALA A 93 -13.04 -74.13 -70.47
N LEU A 94 -14.25 -73.86 -70.96
CA LEU A 94 -15.04 -72.68 -70.59
C LEU A 94 -15.50 -72.74 -69.13
N GLU A 95 -15.97 -73.90 -68.65
CA GLU A 95 -16.32 -74.11 -67.24
C GLU A 95 -15.12 -73.90 -66.33
N GLU A 96 -13.98 -74.54 -66.63
CA GLU A 96 -12.75 -74.38 -65.86
C GLU A 96 -12.20 -72.94 -65.89
N ALA A 97 -12.36 -72.23 -67.01
CA ALA A 97 -11.99 -70.81 -67.10
C ALA A 97 -12.93 -69.94 -66.25
N ASN A 98 -14.25 -70.19 -66.32
CA ASN A 98 -15.24 -69.48 -65.52
C ASN A 98 -15.03 -69.71 -64.02
N ASP A 99 -14.73 -70.93 -63.59
CA ASP A 99 -14.49 -71.22 -62.18
C ASP A 99 -13.18 -70.60 -61.69
N ARG A 100 -12.11 -70.61 -62.52
CA ARG A 100 -10.88 -69.85 -62.23
C ARG A 100 -11.16 -68.35 -62.12
N HIS A 101 -12.01 -67.80 -62.98
CA HIS A 101 -12.40 -66.39 -62.91
C HIS A 101 -13.21 -66.08 -61.65
N LYS A 102 -14.19 -66.91 -61.28
CA LYS A 102 -14.97 -66.73 -60.04
C LYS A 102 -14.07 -66.73 -58.81
N ILE A 103 -13.15 -67.68 -58.71
CA ILE A 103 -12.18 -67.75 -57.60
C ILE A 103 -11.32 -66.48 -57.58
N LYS A 104 -10.83 -66.03 -58.75
CA LYS A 104 -10.03 -64.80 -58.83
C LYS A 104 -10.82 -63.56 -58.40
N ILE A 105 -12.09 -63.45 -58.79
CA ILE A 105 -12.96 -62.35 -58.37
C ILE A 105 -13.15 -62.38 -56.85
N GLN A 106 -13.47 -63.55 -56.27
CA GLN A 106 -13.63 -63.68 -54.82
C GLN A 106 -12.36 -63.31 -54.06
N ASN A 107 -11.19 -63.78 -54.50
CA ASN A 107 -9.92 -63.40 -53.88
C ASN A 107 -9.66 -61.89 -53.95
N LEU A 108 -9.95 -61.25 -55.09
CA LEU A 108 -9.81 -59.80 -55.25
C LEU A 108 -10.81 -59.02 -54.37
N GLU A 109 -12.05 -59.50 -54.24
CA GLU A 109 -13.04 -58.92 -53.34
C GLU A 109 -12.59 -59.02 -51.87
N GLU A 110 -12.05 -60.17 -51.46
CA GLU A 110 -11.51 -60.37 -50.11
C GLU A 110 -10.29 -59.48 -49.84
N GLU A 111 -9.35 -59.37 -50.79
CA GLU A 111 -8.19 -58.48 -50.69
C GLU A 111 -8.62 -57.01 -50.59
N HIS A 112 -9.58 -56.60 -51.42
CA HIS A 112 -10.12 -55.25 -51.37
C HIS A 112 -10.82 -54.97 -50.04
N GLN A 113 -11.64 -55.90 -49.54
CA GLN A 113 -12.32 -55.76 -48.26
C GLN A 113 -11.33 -55.67 -47.09
N LYS A 114 -10.26 -56.47 -47.09
CA LYS A 114 -9.17 -56.38 -46.10
C LYS A 114 -8.49 -55.01 -46.17
N SER A 115 -8.16 -54.54 -47.38
CA SER A 115 -7.55 -53.22 -47.57
C SER A 115 -8.44 -52.08 -47.06
N LEU A 116 -9.75 -52.15 -47.33
CA LEU A 116 -10.71 -51.17 -46.81
C LEU A 116 -10.78 -51.20 -45.28
N GLN A 117 -10.78 -52.38 -44.65
CA GLN A 117 -10.76 -52.50 -43.19
C GLN A 117 -9.47 -51.94 -42.58
N GLU A 118 -8.31 -52.22 -43.18
CA GLU A 118 -7.03 -51.68 -42.73
C GLU A 118 -6.97 -50.15 -42.88
N MET A 119 -7.43 -49.61 -44.00
CA MET A 119 -7.50 -48.17 -44.21
C MET A 119 -8.45 -47.51 -43.23
N ALA A 120 -9.64 -48.07 -43.01
CA ALA A 120 -10.58 -47.57 -42.01
C ALA A 120 -9.99 -47.60 -40.58
N ALA A 121 -9.26 -48.66 -40.23
CA ALA A 121 -8.57 -48.76 -38.94
C ALA A 121 -7.46 -47.70 -38.81
N LYS A 122 -6.62 -47.52 -39.84
CA LYS A 122 -5.57 -46.49 -39.88
C LYS A 122 -6.16 -45.09 -39.75
N THR A 123 -7.16 -44.76 -40.56
CA THR A 123 -7.85 -43.46 -40.49
C THR A 123 -8.49 -43.23 -39.13
N LYS A 124 -9.07 -44.26 -38.51
CA LYS A 124 -9.62 -44.14 -37.15
C LYS A 124 -8.54 -43.82 -36.12
N ILE A 125 -7.37 -44.46 -36.20
CA ILE A 125 -6.24 -44.19 -35.31
C ILE A 125 -5.72 -42.76 -35.51
N GLU A 126 -5.48 -42.35 -36.76
CA GLU A 126 -5.02 -40.99 -37.10
C GLU A 126 -6.02 -39.92 -36.62
N MET A 127 -7.32 -40.17 -36.79
CA MET A 127 -8.38 -39.28 -36.30
C MET A 127 -8.36 -39.16 -34.78
N HIS A 128 -8.20 -40.27 -34.05
CA HIS A 128 -8.09 -40.24 -32.60
C HIS A 128 -6.84 -39.49 -32.13
N GLN A 129 -5.68 -39.75 -32.75
CA GLN A 129 -4.45 -39.03 -32.44
C GLN A 129 -4.57 -37.54 -32.69
N HIS A 130 -5.12 -37.13 -33.85
CA HIS A 130 -5.37 -35.72 -34.15
C HIS A 130 -6.32 -35.08 -33.13
N MET A 131 -7.37 -35.80 -32.72
CA MET A 131 -8.31 -35.31 -31.71
C MET A 131 -7.64 -35.15 -30.33
N GLU A 132 -6.78 -36.09 -29.93
CA GLU A 132 -6.00 -36.00 -28.69
C GLU A 132 -5.00 -34.84 -28.74
N ASP A 133 -4.32 -34.63 -29.86
CA ASP A 133 -3.40 -33.51 -30.06
C ASP A 133 -4.12 -32.16 -29.98
N GLU A 134 -5.29 -32.02 -30.60
CA GLU A 134 -6.10 -30.80 -30.50
C GLU A 134 -6.61 -30.57 -29.07
N LEU A 135 -7.03 -31.63 -28.38
CA LEU A 135 -7.50 -31.54 -27.00
C LEU A 135 -6.36 -31.12 -26.06
N THR A 136 -5.17 -31.68 -26.24
CA THR A 136 -3.99 -31.29 -25.44
C THR A 136 -3.54 -29.87 -25.73
N ARG A 137 -3.58 -29.42 -26.99
CA ARG A 137 -3.30 -28.02 -27.36
C ARG A 137 -4.26 -27.04 -26.69
N GLU A 138 -5.57 -27.31 -26.77
CA GLU A 138 -6.58 -26.46 -26.13
C GLU A 138 -6.48 -26.48 -24.60
N HIS A 139 -6.18 -27.65 -24.01
CA HIS A 139 -5.94 -27.77 -22.57
C HIS A 139 -4.75 -26.92 -22.13
N LEU A 140 -3.60 -27.05 -22.79
CA LEU A 140 -2.41 -26.25 -22.50
C LEU A 140 -2.67 -24.75 -22.68
N ALA A 141 -3.38 -24.36 -23.74
CA ALA A 141 -3.77 -22.97 -23.95
C ALA A 141 -4.71 -22.46 -22.84
N ALA A 142 -5.65 -23.28 -22.38
CA ALA A 142 -6.54 -22.94 -21.26
C ALA A 142 -5.78 -22.79 -19.95
N GLU A 143 -4.84 -23.69 -19.65
CA GLU A 143 -3.96 -23.62 -18.49
C GLU A 143 -3.11 -22.35 -18.52
N GLN A 144 -2.47 -22.03 -19.65
CA GLN A 144 -1.69 -20.79 -19.80
C GLN A 144 -2.56 -19.54 -19.55
N ARG A 145 -3.77 -19.50 -20.11
CA ARG A 145 -4.74 -18.42 -19.84
C ARG A 145 -5.08 -18.33 -18.36
N MET A 146 -5.25 -19.48 -17.69
CA MET A 146 -5.55 -19.52 -16.25
C MET A 146 -4.36 -19.06 -15.40
N VAL A 147 -3.15 -19.53 -15.69
CA VAL A 147 -1.90 -19.09 -15.03
C VAL A 147 -1.71 -17.59 -15.17
N HIS A 148 -1.89 -17.04 -16.37
CA HIS A 148 -1.79 -15.59 -16.59
C HIS A 148 -2.83 -14.81 -15.78
N ARG A 149 -4.08 -15.30 -15.72
CA ARG A 149 -5.13 -14.71 -14.86
C ARG A 149 -4.75 -14.74 -13.38
N ILE A 150 -4.26 -15.88 -12.88
CA ILE A 150 -3.84 -16.03 -11.49
C ILE A 150 -2.67 -15.09 -11.18
N GLN A 151 -1.65 -15.03 -12.05
CA GLN A 151 -0.52 -14.11 -11.89
C GLN A 151 -0.98 -12.64 -11.84
N ARG A 152 -1.92 -12.25 -12.72
CA ARG A 152 -2.49 -10.90 -12.70
C ARG A 152 -3.21 -10.59 -11.39
N ILE A 153 -4.06 -11.50 -10.92
CA ILE A 153 -4.77 -11.37 -9.63
C ILE A 153 -3.76 -11.29 -8.46
N MET A 154 -2.70 -12.11 -8.47
CA MET A 154 -1.65 -12.04 -7.45
C MET A 154 -0.95 -10.68 -7.44
N MET A 155 -0.65 -10.10 -8.62
CA MET A 155 -0.05 -8.77 -8.72
C MET A 155 -0.99 -7.67 -8.23
N GLU A 156 -2.29 -7.75 -8.57
CA GLU A 156 -3.32 -6.82 -8.11
C GLU A 156 -3.48 -6.90 -6.58
N CYS A 157 -3.63 -8.10 -6.02
CA CYS A 157 -3.67 -8.34 -4.57
C CYS A 157 -2.40 -7.85 -3.87
N HIS A 158 -1.22 -8.05 -4.46
CA HIS A 158 0.03 -7.54 -3.89
C HIS A 158 0.05 -6.00 -3.84
N ARG A 159 -0.40 -5.33 -4.91
CA ARG A 159 -0.52 -3.86 -4.93
C ARG A 159 -1.53 -3.37 -3.91
N GLU A 160 -2.69 -4.00 -3.81
CA GLU A 160 -3.72 -3.68 -2.81
C GLU A 160 -3.18 -3.86 -1.38
N LYS A 161 -2.44 -4.94 -1.12
CA LYS A 161 -1.76 -5.16 0.16
C LYS A 161 -0.79 -4.04 0.48
N ILE A 162 0.06 -3.63 -0.46
CA ILE A 162 1.00 -2.52 -0.25
C ILE A 162 0.23 -1.23 0.05
N ALA A 163 -0.78 -0.89 -0.76
CA ALA A 163 -1.59 0.30 -0.56
C ALA A 163 -2.31 0.30 0.80
N ALA A 164 -2.84 -0.85 1.23
CA ALA A 164 -3.48 -1.00 2.53
C ALA A 164 -2.47 -0.82 3.69
N VAL A 165 -1.27 -1.38 3.57
CA VAL A 165 -0.19 -1.21 4.56
C VAL A 165 0.28 0.24 4.62
N GLU A 166 0.42 0.91 3.48
CA GLU A 166 0.79 2.33 3.42
C GLU A 166 -0.28 3.21 4.06
N LYS A 167 -1.56 2.96 3.77
CA LYS A 167 -2.69 3.66 4.39
C LYS A 167 -2.71 3.45 5.90
N ALA A 168 -2.59 2.21 6.37
CA ALA A 168 -2.52 1.91 7.80
C ALA A 168 -1.33 2.60 8.49
N ARG A 169 -0.15 2.61 7.85
CA ARG A 169 1.03 3.35 8.36
C ARG A 169 0.81 4.86 8.38
N ALA A 170 0.11 5.42 7.39
CA ALA A 170 -0.23 6.84 7.36
C ALA A 170 -1.20 7.21 8.50
N GLU A 171 -2.22 6.38 8.73
CA GLU A 171 -3.16 6.53 9.84
C GLU A 171 -2.45 6.43 11.21
N GLU A 172 -1.55 5.46 11.39
CA GLU A 172 -0.74 5.34 12.62
C GLU A 172 0.17 6.56 12.84
N ARG A 173 0.81 7.07 11.79
CA ARG A 173 1.61 8.31 11.87
C ARG A 173 0.73 9.50 12.24
N GLN A 174 -0.48 9.57 11.69
CA GLN A 174 -1.43 10.65 12.00
C GLN A 174 -1.87 10.59 13.46
N LYS A 175 -2.30 9.43 13.96
CA LYS A 175 -2.64 9.22 15.38
C LYS A 175 -1.47 9.53 16.30
N THR A 176 -0.25 9.14 15.92
CA THR A 176 0.95 9.45 16.70
C THR A 176 1.19 10.96 16.75
N ARG A 177 1.01 11.68 15.63
CA ARG A 177 1.13 13.14 15.59
C ARG A 177 0.08 13.83 16.45
N GLU A 178 -1.17 13.38 16.37
CA GLU A 178 -2.28 13.88 17.19
C GLU A 178 -2.00 13.64 18.68
N ALA A 179 -1.60 12.43 19.06
CA ALA A 179 -1.24 12.11 20.44
C ALA A 179 -0.05 12.94 20.96
N VAL A 180 0.98 13.15 20.14
CA VAL A 180 2.11 14.02 20.48
C VAL A 180 1.66 15.48 20.61
N GLN A 181 0.77 15.95 19.74
CA GLN A 181 0.24 17.32 19.79
C GLN A 181 -0.63 17.52 21.04
N ASP A 182 -1.46 16.56 21.39
CA ASP A 182 -2.29 16.60 22.59
C ASP A 182 -1.44 16.52 23.85
N GLN A 183 -0.39 15.68 23.86
CA GLN A 183 0.56 15.67 24.96
C GLN A 183 1.28 17.01 25.09
N ARG A 184 1.73 17.60 23.96
CA ARG A 184 2.32 18.95 23.97
C ARG A 184 1.37 19.98 24.54
N ARG A 185 0.10 19.98 24.13
CA ARG A 185 -0.94 20.88 24.66
C ARG A 185 -1.07 20.73 26.18
N LYS A 186 -1.19 19.50 26.67
CA LYS A 186 -1.26 19.20 28.12
C LYS A 186 -0.02 19.71 28.86
N THR A 187 1.19 19.43 28.36
CA THR A 187 2.43 19.90 29.01
C THR A 187 2.55 21.42 29.02
N VAL A 188 2.11 22.11 27.96
CA VAL A 188 2.10 23.58 27.91
C VAL A 188 1.08 24.14 28.91
N GLU A 189 -0.11 23.55 28.98
CA GLU A 189 -1.13 23.94 29.94
C GLU A 189 -0.67 23.72 31.39
N GLU A 190 -0.04 22.58 31.69
CA GLU A 190 0.58 22.30 32.99
C GLU A 190 1.69 23.31 33.32
N LEU A 191 2.56 23.65 32.36
CA LEU A 191 3.62 24.65 32.54
C LEU A 191 3.04 26.04 32.80
N VAL A 192 2.01 26.45 32.05
CA VAL A 192 1.33 27.74 32.26
C VAL A 192 0.65 27.77 33.62
N ASN A 193 -0.09 26.72 34.00
CA ASN A 193 -0.75 26.64 35.29
C ASN A 193 0.27 26.67 36.44
N THR A 194 1.36 25.91 36.34
CA THR A 194 2.44 25.91 37.33
C THR A 194 3.12 27.27 37.41
N GLY A 195 3.33 27.93 36.27
CA GLY A 195 3.87 29.28 36.19
C GLY A 195 2.96 30.33 36.84
N VAL A 196 1.65 30.26 36.59
CA VAL A 196 0.64 31.13 37.21
C VAL A 196 0.58 30.92 38.72
N THR A 197 0.62 29.67 39.20
CA THR A 197 0.66 29.39 40.64
C THR A 197 1.94 29.92 41.28
N ALA A 198 3.10 29.71 40.64
CA ALA A 198 4.38 30.20 41.14
C ALA A 198 4.43 31.75 41.19
N LEU A 199 3.91 32.43 40.16
CA LEU A 199 3.80 33.90 40.15
C LEU A 199 2.83 34.41 41.22
N ASN A 200 1.69 33.73 41.41
CA ASN A 200 0.73 34.08 42.46
C ASN A 200 1.35 33.90 43.85
N ASP A 201 2.10 32.83 44.09
CA ASP A 201 2.75 32.59 45.38
C ASP A 201 3.92 33.56 45.59
N GLN A 202 4.70 33.88 44.56
CA GLN A 202 5.70 34.95 44.62
C GLN A 202 5.05 36.31 44.93
N SER A 203 3.92 36.62 44.30
CA SER A 203 3.16 37.86 44.55
C SER A 203 2.62 37.91 45.98
N LYS A 204 2.05 36.81 46.50
CA LYS A 204 1.62 36.70 47.90
C LYS A 204 2.79 36.90 48.86
N ASN A 205 3.92 36.21 48.63
CA ASN A 205 5.12 36.35 49.45
C ASN A 205 5.66 37.79 49.42
N MET A 206 5.69 38.43 48.25
CA MET A 206 6.08 39.83 48.12
C MET A 206 5.11 40.75 48.87
N SER A 207 3.80 40.53 48.75
CA SER A 207 2.78 41.31 49.47
C SER A 207 2.87 41.14 50.99
N TYR A 208 3.31 39.98 51.46
CA TYR A 208 3.57 39.71 52.87
C TYR A 208 4.82 40.46 53.32
N LEU A 209 5.92 40.38 52.57
CA LEU A 209 7.16 41.11 52.84
C LEU A 209 6.95 42.63 52.86
N ILE A 210 6.17 43.18 51.91
CA ILE A 210 5.83 44.61 51.88
C ILE A 210 5.09 45.00 53.15
N ARG A 211 4.05 44.23 53.56
CA ARG A 211 3.31 44.52 54.80
C ARG A 211 4.19 44.41 56.05
N GLU A 212 5.08 43.42 56.10
CA GLU A 212 6.03 43.27 57.19
C GLU A 212 7.00 44.46 57.27
N LYS A 213 7.54 44.91 56.14
CA LYS A 213 8.42 46.09 56.08
C LYS A 213 7.69 47.40 56.36
N GLU A 214 6.46 47.57 55.90
CA GLU A 214 5.61 48.69 56.28
C GLU A 214 5.34 48.71 57.78
N HIS A 215 5.07 47.55 58.38
CA HIS A 215 4.87 47.44 59.82
C HIS A 215 6.15 47.79 60.60
N GLU A 216 7.31 47.22 60.23
CA GLU A 216 8.61 47.56 60.81
C GLU A 216 8.88 49.07 60.72
N LEU A 217 8.70 49.67 59.54
CA LEU A 217 8.91 51.10 59.32
C LEU A 217 7.97 51.95 60.18
N ASN A 218 6.70 51.55 60.29
CA ASN A 218 5.73 52.27 61.10
C ASN A 218 6.07 52.20 62.59
N VAL A 219 6.56 51.05 63.08
CA VAL A 219 7.12 50.91 64.43
C VAL A 219 8.29 51.87 64.63
N TYR A 220 9.28 51.86 63.73
CA TYR A 220 10.42 52.78 63.80
C TYR A 220 9.99 54.26 63.78
N CYS A 221 9.04 54.63 62.92
CA CYS A 221 8.51 55.98 62.85
C CYS A 221 7.82 56.38 64.17
N SER A 222 7.00 55.49 64.73
CA SER A 222 6.34 55.72 66.02
C SER A 222 7.33 55.85 67.18
N MET A 223 8.43 55.10 67.16
CA MET A 223 9.51 55.20 68.14
C MET A 223 10.26 56.52 68.00
N ALA A 224 10.62 56.92 66.79
CA ALA A 224 11.29 58.19 66.53
C ALA A 224 10.40 59.38 66.91
N GLN A 225 9.09 59.31 66.66
CA GLN A 225 8.14 60.33 67.07
C GLN A 225 8.00 60.39 68.61
N ARG A 226 7.97 59.25 69.29
CA ARG A 226 7.99 59.19 70.76
C ARG A 226 9.27 59.78 71.33
N GLN A 227 10.44 59.42 70.81
CA GLN A 227 11.71 60.00 71.22
C GLN A 227 11.75 61.52 71.02
N LYS A 228 11.31 62.02 69.87
CA LYS A 228 11.17 63.46 69.63
C LYS A 228 10.27 64.13 70.67
N GLN A 229 9.16 63.49 71.04
CA GLN A 229 8.22 64.02 72.02
C GLN A 229 8.81 63.99 73.44
N GLU A 230 9.53 62.94 73.80
CA GLU A 230 10.28 62.80 75.05
C GLU A 230 11.40 63.85 75.15
N GLU A 231 12.22 64.03 74.09
CA GLU A 231 13.26 65.06 74.01
C GLU A 231 12.66 66.47 74.19
N VAL A 232 11.55 66.77 73.53
CA VAL A 232 10.86 68.06 73.69
C VAL A 232 10.34 68.23 75.12
N GLN A 233 9.82 67.16 75.74
CA GLN A 233 9.33 67.20 77.11
C GLN A 233 10.45 67.36 78.14
N GLU A 234 11.60 66.73 77.95
CA GLU A 234 12.80 66.94 78.76
C GLU A 234 13.30 68.39 78.66
N VAL A 235 13.38 68.95 77.44
CA VAL A 235 13.77 70.35 77.23
C VAL A 235 12.80 71.31 77.91
N LEU A 236 11.49 71.04 77.85
CA LEU A 236 10.48 71.84 78.55
C LEU A 236 10.65 71.78 80.07
N GLN A 237 10.84 70.58 80.64
CA GLN A 237 11.07 70.43 82.09
C GLN A 237 12.35 71.12 82.55
N GLU A 238 13.43 71.05 81.78
CA GLU A 238 14.68 71.71 82.13
C GLU A 238 14.56 73.25 82.04
N ALA A 239 13.87 73.75 81.01
CA ALA A 239 13.55 75.17 80.91
C ALA A 239 12.69 75.66 82.09
N GLU A 240 11.72 74.86 82.54
CA GLU A 240 10.88 75.16 83.70
C GLU A 240 11.69 75.22 85.00
N LYS A 241 12.60 74.26 85.24
CA LYS A 241 13.52 74.32 86.39
C LYS A 241 14.40 75.57 86.37
N ILE A 242 14.95 75.93 85.21
CA ILE A 242 15.76 77.15 85.05
C ILE A 242 14.93 78.39 85.36
N HIS A 243 13.70 78.47 84.86
CA HIS A 243 12.78 79.56 85.16
C HIS A 243 12.45 79.63 86.66
N GLN A 244 12.17 78.50 87.30
CA GLN A 244 11.85 78.44 88.72
C GLN A 244 13.04 78.86 89.60
N ALA A 245 14.27 78.46 89.22
CA ALA A 245 15.49 78.91 89.89
C ALA A 245 15.75 80.43 89.70
N SER A 246 15.48 80.96 88.51
CA SER A 246 15.56 82.40 88.24
C SER A 246 14.55 83.19 89.08
N LEU A 247 13.30 82.72 89.14
CA LEU A 247 12.26 83.29 89.99
C LEU A 247 12.65 83.27 91.47
N GLY A 248 13.20 82.16 91.98
CA GLY A 248 13.72 82.09 93.35
C GLY A 248 14.79 83.14 93.63
N THR A 249 15.72 83.34 92.69
CA THR A 249 16.79 84.36 92.81
C THR A 249 16.22 85.79 92.85
N VAL A 250 15.18 86.08 92.06
CA VAL A 250 14.51 87.39 92.07
C VAL A 250 13.72 87.57 93.37
N MET A 251 13.08 86.52 93.87
CA MET A 251 12.35 86.53 95.14
C MET A 251 13.27 86.84 96.32
N ASP A 252 14.45 86.21 96.38
CA ASP A 252 15.45 86.46 97.43
C ASP A 252 15.97 87.91 97.41
N LYS A 253 16.21 88.46 96.21
CA LYS A 253 16.57 89.88 96.07
C LYS A 253 15.47 90.81 96.58
N LEU A 254 14.21 90.50 96.28
CA LEU A 254 13.06 91.28 96.75
C LEU A 254 12.98 91.28 98.28
N VAL A 255 13.05 90.10 98.90
CA VAL A 255 13.02 89.95 100.38
C VAL A 255 14.16 90.71 101.04
N ASN A 256 15.37 90.67 100.47
CA ASN A 256 16.51 91.44 100.98
C ASN A 256 16.26 92.95 100.89
N THR A 257 15.80 93.46 99.74
CA THR A 257 15.50 94.90 99.59
C THR A 257 14.37 95.37 100.52
N GLN A 258 13.39 94.50 100.80
CA GLN A 258 12.32 94.82 101.74
C GLN A 258 12.81 94.82 103.20
N GLY A 259 13.75 93.94 103.55
CA GLY A 259 14.44 93.97 104.84
C GLY A 259 15.26 95.25 105.04
N GLU A 260 15.97 95.71 104.00
CA GLU A 260 16.70 96.99 104.01
C GLU A 260 15.75 98.18 104.20
N LEU A 261 14.61 98.21 103.51
CA LEU A 261 13.60 99.26 103.66
C LEU A 261 13.01 99.33 105.08
N LEU A 262 12.71 98.18 105.69
CA LEU A 262 12.20 98.12 107.07
C LEU A 262 13.24 98.61 108.08
N SER A 263 14.53 98.31 107.86
CA SER A 263 15.63 98.83 108.67
C SER A 263 15.70 100.35 108.62
N ILE A 264 15.65 100.95 107.42
CA ILE A 264 15.68 102.40 107.22
C ILE A 264 14.47 103.08 107.86
N ALA A 265 13.27 102.51 107.69
CA ALA A 265 12.06 103.02 108.32
C ALA A 265 12.16 103.05 109.86
N LYS A 266 12.78 102.03 110.46
CA LYS A 266 13.01 101.96 111.90
C LYS A 266 14.01 103.02 112.38
N GLN A 267 15.08 103.28 111.62
CA GLN A 267 16.04 104.35 111.91
C GLN A 267 15.41 105.75 111.84
N LEU A 268 14.56 106.01 110.83
CA LEU A 268 13.80 107.26 110.70
C LEU A 268 12.84 107.48 111.89
N GLY A 269 12.17 106.43 112.35
CA GLY A 269 11.31 106.50 113.54
C GLY A 269 12.07 106.91 114.79
N ILE A 270 13.29 106.36 114.99
CA ILE A 270 14.14 106.73 116.12
C ILE A 270 14.60 108.19 116.01
N MET A 271 15.06 108.65 114.83
CA MET A 271 15.48 110.05 114.64
C MET A 271 14.33 111.05 114.85
N THR A 272 13.10 110.67 114.48
CA THR A 272 11.92 111.52 114.68
C THR A 272 11.58 111.67 116.16
N ASN A 273 11.64 110.59 116.94
CA ASN A 273 11.42 110.66 118.39
C ASN A 273 12.48 111.50 119.11
N TRP A 274 13.75 111.41 118.70
CA TRP A 274 14.82 112.26 119.23
C TRP A 274 14.60 113.74 118.90
N LYS A 275 14.12 114.03 117.68
CA LYS A 275 13.78 115.39 117.27
C LYS A 275 12.68 115.96 118.17
N ASP A 276 11.61 115.21 118.40
CA ASP A 276 10.46 115.70 119.16
C ASP A 276 10.78 115.86 120.66
N PHE A 277 11.54 114.94 121.25
CA PHE A 277 12.04 115.06 122.63
C PHE A 277 12.89 116.33 122.84
N LEU A 278 13.83 116.60 121.92
CA LEU A 278 14.66 117.80 122.00
C LEU A 278 13.87 119.09 121.79
N GLU A 279 12.81 119.04 120.99
CA GLU A 279 11.94 120.19 120.72
C GLU A 279 11.06 120.51 121.93
N GLU A 280 10.64 119.50 122.70
CA GLU A 280 9.92 119.63 123.96
C GLU A 280 10.80 120.27 125.07
N GLU A 281 12.02 119.76 125.31
CA GLU A 281 12.95 120.37 126.28
C GLU A 281 13.30 121.84 125.94
N LEU A 282 13.43 122.14 124.64
CA LEU A 282 13.73 123.49 124.17
C LEU A 282 12.54 124.44 124.38
N GLN A 283 11.31 123.92 124.30
CA GLN A 283 10.11 124.68 124.62
C GLN A 283 9.95 124.89 126.13
N GLU A 284 10.25 123.88 126.95
CA GLU A 284 10.24 124.00 128.41
C GLU A 284 11.25 125.04 128.90
N THR A 285 12.47 125.01 128.38
CA THR A 285 13.49 126.02 128.68
C THR A 285 13.05 127.41 128.21
N ARG A 286 12.43 127.54 127.02
CA ARG A 286 11.86 128.81 126.54
C ARG A 286 10.81 129.38 127.51
N VAL A 287 9.88 128.54 128.01
CA VAL A 287 8.87 128.96 128.99
C VAL A 287 9.51 129.37 130.33
N ALA A 288 10.54 128.65 130.78
CA ALA A 288 11.27 128.97 132.02
C ALA A 288 12.01 130.31 131.92
N PHE A 289 12.73 130.56 130.82
CA PHE A 289 13.40 131.83 130.57
C PHE A 289 12.40 132.98 130.49
N GLN A 290 11.26 132.78 129.82
CA GLN A 290 10.22 133.81 129.73
C GLN A 290 9.62 134.14 131.11
N LYS A 291 9.40 133.13 131.96
CA LYS A 291 8.97 133.35 133.37
C LYS A 291 10.01 134.15 134.16
N TYR A 292 11.30 133.84 134.01
CA TYR A 292 12.37 134.55 134.71
C TYR A 292 12.42 136.03 134.30
N ILE A 293 12.41 136.30 132.99
CA ILE A 293 12.43 137.67 132.44
C ILE A 293 11.25 138.49 132.96
N ASN A 294 10.05 137.91 132.94
CA ASN A 294 8.83 138.58 133.42
C ASN A 294 8.90 138.90 134.93
N TYR A 295 9.58 138.06 135.74
CA TYR A 295 9.70 138.27 137.18
C TYR A 295 10.73 139.34 137.54
N THR A 296 11.90 139.34 136.89
CA THR A 296 13.02 140.24 137.26
C THR A 296 12.84 141.65 136.71
N PHE A 297 12.17 141.79 135.56
CA PHE A 297 12.03 143.07 134.86
C PHE A 297 10.57 143.38 134.52
N PRO A 298 9.72 143.71 135.52
CA PRO A 298 8.30 143.97 135.30
C PRO A 298 7.99 145.23 134.47
N LYS A 299 9.01 146.03 134.13
CA LYS A 299 8.90 147.19 133.24
C LYS A 299 9.20 146.87 131.77
N LEU A 300 9.58 145.62 131.43
CA LEU A 300 9.73 145.18 130.05
C LEU A 300 8.36 144.80 129.47
N SER A 301 8.07 145.32 128.28
CA SER A 301 6.84 145.01 127.54
C SER A 301 6.91 143.56 127.01
N PRO A 302 5.80 142.81 126.98
CA PRO A 302 5.79 141.45 126.42
C PRO A 302 6.37 141.43 125.00
N GLY A 303 7.32 140.52 124.72
CA GLY A 303 7.98 140.34 123.43
C GLY A 303 9.31 141.07 123.23
N GLN A 304 9.71 142.00 124.12
CA GLN A 304 11.01 142.68 124.00
C GLN A 304 12.24 141.78 124.24
N ALA A 305 12.04 140.59 124.79
CA ALA A 305 13.11 139.60 125.05
C ALA A 305 13.09 138.39 124.10
N ASP A 306 12.18 138.37 123.10
CA ASP A 306 12.01 137.23 122.18
C ASP A 306 13.21 136.98 121.26
N PHE A 307 14.15 137.93 121.17
CA PHE A 307 15.38 137.74 120.41
C PHE A 307 16.37 136.78 121.08
N ILE A 308 16.24 136.53 122.39
CA ILE A 308 17.17 135.67 123.14
C ILE A 308 16.97 134.19 122.77
N LEU A 309 15.72 133.78 122.46
CA LEU A 309 15.37 132.42 122.04
C LEU A 309 14.32 132.41 120.90
N PRO A 310 14.73 132.71 119.64
CA PRO A 310 13.82 132.79 118.50
C PRO A 310 13.09 131.48 118.20
N GLU A 311 11.86 131.56 117.66
CA GLU A 311 11.13 130.38 117.17
C GLU A 311 11.73 129.83 115.87
N ARG A 312 11.73 128.49 115.73
CA ARG A 312 12.22 127.82 114.52
C ARG A 312 11.19 127.93 113.40
N LYS A 313 11.66 128.19 112.17
CA LYS A 313 10.82 128.23 110.96
C LYS A 313 10.28 126.83 110.65
N LYS A 314 8.97 126.69 110.47
CA LYS A 314 8.33 125.42 110.06
C LYS A 314 8.86 124.93 108.71
N THR A 315 9.04 123.62 108.57
CA THR A 315 9.58 122.94 107.38
C THR A 315 8.66 123.13 106.15
N PRO A 316 9.19 123.37 104.93
CA PRO A 316 8.41 123.56 103.70
C PRO A 316 7.69 122.30 103.21
N SER A 317 6.44 122.45 102.74
CA SER A 317 5.46 121.39 102.48
C SER A 317 5.56 120.62 101.14
N ASN A 318 6.70 120.56 100.45
CA ASN A 318 6.76 119.99 99.08
C ASN A 318 7.45 118.61 98.93
N LEU A 319 7.54 117.80 100.00
CA LEU A 319 8.07 116.42 99.95
C LEU A 319 6.98 115.33 99.95
N ILE A 320 5.80 115.61 99.38
CA ILE A 320 4.76 114.57 99.21
C ILE A 320 4.78 114.11 97.75
N ALA A 321 5.44 112.98 97.49
CA ALA A 321 5.26 112.24 96.25
C ALA A 321 3.91 111.49 96.31
N PRO A 322 3.13 111.44 95.21
CA PRO A 322 1.86 110.72 95.17
C PRO A 322 2.10 109.21 95.09
N ALA A 323 1.39 108.47 95.95
CA ALA A 323 1.32 107.02 95.93
C ALA A 323 0.37 106.51 94.83
N ASP A 324 0.75 105.35 94.30
CA ASP A 324 -0.10 104.28 93.77
C ASP A 324 -0.83 104.45 92.42
N LYS A 325 -0.36 103.65 91.45
CA LYS A 325 -1.17 102.61 90.77
C LYS A 325 -0.29 101.65 89.97
N ALA A 326 0.00 100.51 90.60
CA ALA A 326 0.38 99.28 89.93
C ALA A 326 -0.84 98.33 89.98
N THR A 327 -1.26 97.82 88.82
CA THR A 327 -2.08 96.61 88.60
C THR A 327 -2.27 96.52 87.07
N LEU A 328 -1.54 95.67 86.33
CA LEU A 328 -1.72 94.22 86.14
C LEU A 328 -3.16 93.87 85.74
N ASP A 329 -3.39 93.69 84.44
CA ASP A 329 -3.47 92.35 83.82
C ASP A 329 -2.54 92.30 82.60
#